data_AF-A0AAN6PE56-F1
#
_entry.id   AF-A0AAN6PE56-F1
#
_cell.length_a   1.000
_cell.length_b   1.000
_cell.length_c   1.000
_cell.angle_alpha   90.00
_cell.angle_beta   90.00
_cell.angle_gamma   90.00
#
_symmetry.space_group_name_H-M   'P 1'
#
loop_
_entity.id
_entity.type
_entity.pdbx_description
1 polymer ?
#
loop_
_entity_poly.entity_id
_entity_poly.type
_entity_poly.pdbx_seq_one_letter_code
_entity_poly.pdbx_strand_id
1 'polypeptide(L)'
;MKFAAFAFAASLVAAAPRIVQVHPSDIKPRRIGGSKFKLPQIHNDQFRQHGRGPRALAKAYEKYDVELPADLVELVQKILSELGIKPPGKKVAAIKSPHRNGSPYTNETDDSGEVSATPQLFDVEYLAPVEIGTPPQKLMLNFDTGSSDLWVFSSETPSNQQGGQKLYDIEASSTAQRLGNHTWSIRYGDGSRSSGNVYLDTVSVGGVNVFNQAIESATFVSSSFISDAASSGLLGLGFDSINTVTPTKQKTFFSNAIESLEMGLFTANLRKAEPGNYNFGFIDETEFTGPLSFVDVNSTDGFWKFQASGYSIQAPGAKPNDTASMFVPVGHSAIADTGTTLLMLPTAITQAYYWQVEGAKSSAEAGGWVFPCNATLPDLTLHIGAYKAVVPGELIVFAPVDTDNMDTATECYGGVQSSNGMPFAIYGDIFFKAQFTVFDMEAGKLGFAPKPEL
;
A
#
# COMPACT_ATOMS: atom_id res chain seq x y z
N MET A 1 11.17 51.56 -40.78
CA MET A 1 10.37 50.62 -39.96
C MET A 1 10.75 49.20 -40.35
N LYS A 2 11.13 48.34 -39.40
CA LYS A 2 11.37 46.90 -39.66
C LYS A 2 10.18 46.12 -39.11
N PHE A 3 9.55 45.28 -39.93
CA PHE A 3 8.56 44.32 -39.46
C PHE A 3 9.28 43.12 -38.83
N ALA A 4 8.89 42.76 -37.60
CA ALA A 4 9.29 41.51 -36.97
C ALA A 4 8.15 40.51 -37.13
N ALA A 5 8.45 39.33 -37.68
CA ALA A 5 7.50 38.22 -37.75
C ALA A 5 7.41 37.53 -36.39
N PHE A 6 6.21 37.43 -35.83
CA PHE A 6 5.96 36.57 -34.67
C PHE A 6 5.85 35.12 -35.13
N ALA A 7 6.79 34.28 -34.69
CA ALA A 7 6.67 32.84 -34.84
C ALA A 7 5.66 32.30 -33.83
N PHE A 8 4.65 31.58 -34.31
CA PHE A 8 3.81 30.77 -33.43
C PHE A 8 4.64 29.58 -32.91
N ALA A 9 4.90 29.55 -31.61
CA ALA A 9 5.42 28.36 -30.96
C ALA A 9 4.29 27.31 -30.89
N ALA A 10 4.41 26.24 -31.66
CA ALA A 10 3.53 25.10 -31.53
C ALA A 10 3.81 24.39 -30.20
N SER A 11 2.87 24.45 -29.26
CA SER A 11 2.92 23.66 -28.03
C SER A 11 2.84 22.17 -28.39
N LEU A 12 3.86 21.41 -28.02
CA LEU A 12 3.82 19.96 -28.03
C LEU A 12 2.77 19.49 -27.02
N VAL A 13 1.56 19.21 -27.52
CA VAL A 13 0.55 18.46 -26.76
C VAL A 13 1.12 17.06 -26.55
N ALA A 14 1.48 16.73 -25.32
CA ALA A 14 1.83 15.36 -24.95
C ALA A 14 0.65 14.45 -25.32
N ALA A 15 0.92 13.39 -26.09
CA ALA A 15 -0.12 12.45 -26.48
C ALA A 15 -0.76 11.85 -25.22
N ALA A 16 -2.09 11.84 -25.17
CA ALA A 16 -2.81 11.23 -24.06
C ALA A 16 -2.39 9.74 -23.91
N PRO A 17 -2.26 9.22 -22.68
CA PRO A 17 -1.83 7.83 -22.46
C PRO A 17 -2.75 6.87 -23.21
N ARG A 18 -2.16 5.93 -23.95
CA ARG A 18 -2.90 4.97 -24.76
C ARG A 18 -3.61 3.97 -23.85
N ILE A 19 -4.92 4.10 -23.75
CA ILE A 19 -5.75 3.16 -23.00
C ILE A 19 -6.22 2.04 -23.92
N VAL A 20 -6.13 0.82 -23.42
CA VAL A 20 -6.76 -0.35 -24.04
C VAL A 20 -7.82 -0.85 -23.07
N GLN A 21 -9.09 -0.71 -23.45
CA GLN A 21 -10.18 -1.40 -22.78
C GLN A 21 -10.26 -2.84 -23.29
N VAL A 22 -10.32 -3.79 -22.37
CA VAL A 22 -10.36 -5.23 -22.65
C VAL A 22 -11.55 -5.82 -21.91
N HIS A 23 -12.36 -6.64 -22.57
CA HIS A 23 -13.38 -7.41 -21.88
C HIS A 23 -12.68 -8.54 -21.10
N PRO A 24 -13.04 -8.83 -19.84
CA PRO A 24 -12.31 -9.82 -19.04
C PRO A 24 -12.12 -11.18 -19.73
N SER A 25 -13.18 -11.68 -20.37
CA SER A 25 -13.17 -12.92 -21.16
C SER A 25 -12.20 -12.96 -22.35
N ASP A 26 -11.67 -11.81 -22.78
CA ASP A 26 -10.65 -11.74 -23.84
C ASP A 26 -9.24 -11.98 -23.29
N ILE A 27 -9.04 -11.84 -21.97
CA ILE A 27 -7.78 -12.13 -21.28
C ILE A 27 -7.66 -13.64 -21.09
N LYS A 28 -6.75 -14.26 -21.83
CA LYS A 28 -6.54 -15.71 -21.81
C LYS A 28 -5.30 -16.09 -20.98
N PRO A 29 -5.35 -17.24 -20.29
CA PRO A 29 -4.17 -17.89 -19.71
C PRO A 29 -2.96 -17.88 -20.66
N ARG A 30 -1.80 -17.48 -20.15
CA ARG A 30 -0.55 -17.44 -20.92
C ARG A 30 0.25 -18.75 -20.76
N ARG A 31 0.05 -19.46 -19.66
CA ARG A 31 0.57 -20.80 -19.37
C ARG A 31 -0.58 -21.74 -19.04
N ILE A 32 -0.44 -23.03 -19.37
CA ILE A 32 -1.46 -24.04 -19.07
C ILE A 32 -1.03 -24.77 -17.79
N GLY A 33 -1.86 -24.73 -16.73
CA GLY A 33 -1.65 -25.50 -15.50
C GLY A 33 -1.08 -24.74 -14.29
N GLY A 34 -1.37 -23.43 -14.15
CA GLY A 34 -1.15 -22.70 -12.89
C GLY A 34 -2.28 -22.87 -11.87
N SER A 35 -2.04 -22.51 -10.61
CA SER A 35 -2.83 -22.89 -9.41
C SER A 35 -4.11 -22.04 -9.11
N LYS A 36 -5.20 -22.62 -8.52
CA LYS A 36 -6.52 -22.03 -8.06
C LYS A 36 -7.15 -22.75 -6.79
N PHE A 37 -7.79 -22.06 -5.80
CA PHE A 37 -7.34 -21.82 -4.37
C PHE A 37 -8.04 -20.59 -3.66
N LYS A 38 -8.22 -20.59 -2.31
CA LYS A 38 -8.72 -19.51 -1.40
C LYS A 38 -8.37 -19.77 0.09
N LEU A 39 -7.82 -18.78 0.82
CA LEU A 39 -7.50 -18.88 2.27
C LEU A 39 -8.60 -18.31 3.21
N PRO A 40 -8.84 -18.92 4.40
CA PRO A 40 -9.82 -18.42 5.37
C PRO A 40 -9.33 -17.21 6.19
N GLN A 41 -10.28 -16.32 6.47
CA GLN A 41 -10.17 -15.03 7.15
C GLN A 41 -9.84 -15.13 8.65
N ILE A 42 -9.09 -14.16 9.19
CA ILE A 42 -8.87 -13.96 10.63
C ILE A 42 -9.06 -12.47 10.96
N HIS A 43 -9.98 -12.13 11.86
CA HIS A 43 -10.18 -10.76 12.36
C HIS A 43 -9.24 -10.45 13.55
N ASN A 44 -8.85 -9.19 13.74
CA ASN A 44 -7.89 -8.78 14.77
C ASN A 44 -8.48 -7.78 15.79
N ASP A 45 -9.05 -8.28 16.88
CA ASP A 45 -9.67 -7.47 17.93
C ASP A 45 -8.67 -6.67 18.80
N GLN A 46 -7.36 -6.96 18.70
CA GLN A 46 -6.35 -6.51 19.66
C GLN A 46 -5.60 -5.23 19.26
N PHE A 47 -5.87 -4.66 18.08
CA PHE A 47 -5.16 -3.47 17.58
C PHE A 47 -5.46 -2.21 18.43
N ARG A 48 -4.42 -1.43 18.75
CA ARG A 48 -4.50 -0.16 19.48
C ARG A 48 -3.40 0.81 19.00
N GLN A 49 -3.76 1.90 18.35
CA GLN A 49 -2.84 2.99 17.97
C GLN A 49 -3.55 4.35 17.97
N HIS A 50 -2.83 5.43 18.27
CA HIS A 50 -3.31 6.82 18.32
C HIS A 50 -2.65 7.67 17.21
N GLY A 51 -3.24 8.84 16.88
CA GLY A 51 -2.66 9.82 15.94
C GLY A 51 -2.55 9.35 14.48
N ARG A 52 -3.59 8.68 13.96
CA ARG A 52 -3.54 7.88 12.72
C ARG A 52 -3.33 8.70 11.45
N GLY A 53 -4.11 9.76 11.26
CA GLY A 53 -4.01 10.68 10.12
C GLY A 53 -2.60 11.28 9.93
N PRO A 54 -2.07 12.01 10.92
CA PRO A 54 -0.73 12.59 10.86
C PRO A 54 0.37 11.54 10.61
N ARG A 55 0.28 10.37 11.24
CA ARG A 55 1.26 9.29 11.04
C ARG A 55 1.17 8.70 9.63
N ALA A 56 -0.01 8.54 9.05
CA ALA A 56 -0.18 8.09 7.67
C ALA A 56 0.29 9.13 6.64
N LEU A 57 0.15 10.43 6.94
CA LEU A 57 0.65 11.49 6.07
C LEU A 57 2.19 11.59 6.14
N ALA A 58 2.75 11.54 7.35
CA ALA A 58 4.18 11.41 7.53
C ALA A 58 4.71 10.17 6.80
N LYS A 59 3.98 9.02 6.85
CA LYS A 59 4.28 7.77 6.12
C LYS A 59 4.41 7.93 4.61
N ALA A 60 3.65 8.83 4.01
CA ALA A 60 3.75 9.10 2.59
C ALA A 60 4.91 10.04 2.27
N TYR A 61 5.14 11.07 3.09
CA TYR A 61 6.11 12.14 2.80
C TYR A 61 7.55 11.64 2.76
N GLU A 62 8.04 11.04 3.86
CA GLU A 62 9.44 10.63 3.85
C GLU A 62 9.69 9.43 2.92
N LYS A 63 8.64 8.65 2.51
CA LYS A 63 8.79 7.41 1.70
C LYS A 63 9.39 7.73 0.33
N TYR A 64 9.21 8.98 -0.10
CA TYR A 64 9.76 9.54 -1.33
C TYR A 64 10.76 10.67 -1.04
N ASP A 65 11.43 10.55 0.11
CA ASP A 65 12.48 11.42 0.64
C ASP A 65 12.13 12.92 0.68
N VAL A 66 10.85 13.22 0.96
CA VAL A 66 10.37 14.60 1.11
C VAL A 66 10.59 15.07 2.53
N GLU A 67 11.14 16.28 2.68
CA GLU A 67 11.24 16.97 3.97
C GLU A 67 9.83 17.20 4.56
N LEU A 68 9.60 16.70 5.76
CA LEU A 68 8.33 16.87 6.46
C LEU A 68 8.09 18.36 6.80
N PRO A 69 6.88 18.88 6.58
CA PRO A 69 6.45 20.16 7.15
C PRO A 69 6.73 20.22 8.66
N ALA A 70 7.25 21.36 9.15
CA ALA A 70 7.77 21.48 10.51
C ALA A 70 6.69 21.22 11.60
N ASP A 71 5.45 21.61 11.30
CA ASP A 71 4.24 21.31 12.05
C ASP A 71 3.93 19.80 12.11
N LEU A 72 4.03 19.10 10.98
CA LEU A 72 3.89 17.64 10.93
C LEU A 72 5.01 16.92 11.71
N VAL A 73 6.24 17.45 11.70
CA VAL A 73 7.36 16.94 12.53
C VAL A 73 7.05 17.07 14.03
N GLU A 74 6.68 18.27 14.48
CA GLU A 74 6.36 18.53 15.90
C GLU A 74 5.20 17.64 16.39
N LEU A 75 4.18 17.49 15.55
CA LEU A 75 3.03 16.64 15.82
C LEU A 75 3.37 15.16 15.91
N VAL A 76 4.13 14.60 14.97
CA VAL A 76 4.57 13.20 15.04
C VAL A 76 5.43 12.96 16.28
N GLN A 77 6.32 13.89 16.63
CA GLN A 77 7.12 13.82 17.86
C GLN A 77 6.25 13.86 19.13
N LYS A 78 5.18 14.68 19.14
CA LYS A 78 4.19 14.72 20.22
C LYS A 78 3.44 13.40 20.36
N ILE A 79 2.89 12.86 19.26
CA ILE A 79 2.17 11.58 19.25
C ILE A 79 3.08 10.43 19.74
N LEU A 80 4.33 10.37 19.27
CA LEU A 80 5.30 9.38 19.75
C LEU A 80 5.58 9.53 21.26
N SER A 81 5.68 10.77 21.75
CA SER A 81 5.88 11.05 23.18
C SER A 81 4.67 10.65 24.04
N GLU A 82 3.46 10.89 23.57
CA GLU A 82 2.19 10.48 24.22
C GLU A 82 2.03 8.95 24.25
N LEU A 83 2.48 8.26 23.20
CA LEU A 83 2.59 6.80 23.14
C LEU A 83 3.74 6.22 24.00
N GLY A 84 4.48 7.06 24.75
CA GLY A 84 5.58 6.65 25.62
C GLY A 84 6.89 6.34 24.90
N ILE A 85 6.97 6.60 23.58
CA ILE A 85 8.12 6.32 22.72
C ILE A 85 9.11 7.49 22.83
N LYS A 86 10.06 7.39 23.77
CA LYS A 86 11.09 8.41 23.98
C LYS A 86 12.27 8.26 22.99
N PRO A 87 12.92 9.36 22.59
CA PRO A 87 14.26 9.32 21.98
C PRO A 87 15.25 8.57 22.89
N PRO A 88 16.27 7.90 22.33
CA PRO A 88 17.02 6.85 23.04
C PRO A 88 17.86 7.37 24.22
N GLY A 89 17.29 7.30 25.42
CA GLY A 89 18.01 7.38 26.70
C GLY A 89 18.32 5.98 27.26
N LYS A 90 19.60 5.69 27.54
CA LYS A 90 20.04 4.35 28.00
C LYS A 90 19.41 3.95 29.35
N LYS A 91 18.62 2.87 29.37
CA LYS A 91 18.85 1.60 30.13
C LYS A 91 17.62 0.69 30.17
N VAL A 92 17.87 -0.62 30.30
CA VAL A 92 16.90 -1.72 30.27
C VAL A 92 16.45 -2.11 31.68
N ALA A 93 15.19 -2.53 31.82
CA ALA A 93 14.77 -3.53 32.81
C ALA A 93 13.65 -4.39 32.19
N ALA A 94 13.71 -5.71 32.38
CA ALA A 94 12.78 -6.67 31.76
C ALA A 94 11.89 -7.36 32.81
N ILE A 95 10.66 -7.73 32.43
CA ILE A 95 9.76 -8.57 33.22
C ILE A 95 9.24 -9.70 32.32
N LYS A 96 9.28 -10.95 32.81
CA LYS A 96 8.77 -12.14 32.11
C LYS A 96 7.33 -12.46 32.52
N SER A 97 6.56 -13.06 31.62
CA SER A 97 5.35 -13.84 31.97
C SER A 97 5.06 -14.93 30.90
N PRO A 98 4.25 -15.96 31.22
CA PRO A 98 4.50 -17.31 30.69
C PRO A 98 3.61 -17.75 29.51
N HIS A 99 4.13 -18.73 28.77
CA HIS A 99 3.45 -19.47 27.70
C HIS A 99 2.10 -20.07 28.10
N ARG A 100 1.19 -20.18 27.11
CA ARG A 100 0.22 -21.28 27.03
C ARG A 100 0.17 -21.85 25.60
N ASN A 101 -0.07 -23.16 25.53
CA ASN A 101 0.09 -23.97 24.33
C ASN A 101 -1.05 -23.79 23.32
N GLY A 102 -0.71 -23.92 22.03
CA GLY A 102 -1.70 -24.12 20.98
C GLY A 102 -2.19 -25.57 20.90
N SER A 103 -3.08 -25.82 19.93
CA SER A 103 -3.46 -27.16 19.46
C SER A 103 -3.72 -27.09 17.95
N PRO A 104 -3.59 -28.23 17.23
CA PRO A 104 -3.18 -28.21 15.84
C PRO A 104 -4.36 -28.08 14.87
N TYR A 105 -4.08 -27.49 13.71
CA TYR A 105 -4.94 -27.60 12.52
C TYR A 105 -4.26 -28.49 11.47
N THR A 106 -5.09 -29.24 10.75
CA THR A 106 -4.72 -30.36 9.89
C THR A 106 -4.52 -29.93 8.44
N ASN A 107 -3.53 -30.54 7.76
CA ASN A 107 -3.28 -30.35 6.34
C ASN A 107 -4.42 -30.93 5.49
N GLU A 108 -5.08 -30.09 4.68
CA GLU A 108 -5.60 -30.47 3.37
C GLU A 108 -5.23 -29.37 2.38
N THR A 109 -4.69 -29.76 1.22
CA THR A 109 -4.11 -28.87 0.21
C THR A 109 -5.04 -28.73 -0.99
N ASP A 110 -5.45 -27.50 -1.26
CA ASP A 110 -5.88 -26.96 -2.55
C ASP A 110 -5.02 -25.67 -2.72
N ASP A 111 -4.63 -25.26 -3.92
CA ASP A 111 -3.47 -24.36 -4.11
C ASP A 111 -3.79 -23.17 -5.05
N SER A 112 -3.35 -21.91 -4.80
CA SER A 112 -3.44 -20.84 -5.82
C SER A 112 -2.51 -19.65 -5.76
N GLY A 113 -2.70 -18.81 -4.75
CA GLY A 113 -2.43 -17.39 -4.80
C GLY A 113 -3.61 -16.45 -4.56
N GLU A 114 -4.81 -16.87 -4.16
CA GLU A 114 -5.74 -15.95 -3.47
C GLU A 114 -5.32 -15.85 -2.00
N VAL A 115 -5.06 -14.63 -1.54
CA VAL A 115 -4.71 -14.34 -0.16
C VAL A 115 -5.54 -13.18 0.40
N SER A 116 -6.22 -13.42 1.52
CA SER A 116 -7.05 -12.43 2.23
C SER A 116 -6.19 -11.25 2.70
N ALA A 117 -6.56 -10.04 2.28
CA ALA A 117 -5.95 -8.78 2.69
C ALA A 117 -6.76 -8.19 3.84
N THR A 118 -6.31 -8.37 5.08
CA THR A 118 -7.08 -8.05 6.30
C THR A 118 -6.78 -6.62 6.77
N PRO A 119 -7.75 -5.68 6.72
CA PRO A 119 -7.51 -4.32 7.20
C PRO A 119 -7.21 -4.31 8.69
N GLN A 120 -6.24 -3.49 9.09
CA GLN A 120 -6.12 -3.05 10.49
C GLN A 120 -7.09 -1.89 10.76
N LEU A 121 -7.22 -1.46 12.01
CA LEU A 121 -8.23 -0.48 12.42
C LEU A 121 -8.12 0.84 11.63
N PHE A 122 -9.23 1.29 11.04
CA PHE A 122 -9.31 2.41 10.07
C PHE A 122 -8.58 2.20 8.74
N ASP A 123 -8.37 0.94 8.34
CA ASP A 123 -7.71 0.56 7.09
C ASP A 123 -6.29 1.15 6.97
N VAL A 124 -5.59 1.32 8.09
CA VAL A 124 -4.25 1.95 8.13
C VAL A 124 -3.19 1.17 7.34
N GLU A 125 -3.39 -0.14 7.22
CA GLU A 125 -2.70 -1.06 6.32
C GLU A 125 -3.52 -2.37 6.20
N TYR A 126 -3.15 -3.22 5.25
CA TYR A 126 -3.76 -4.54 5.03
C TYR A 126 -2.73 -5.64 5.20
N LEU A 127 -3.04 -6.62 6.06
CA LEU A 127 -2.16 -7.74 6.36
C LEU A 127 -2.62 -9.02 5.68
N ALA A 128 -1.70 -9.64 4.95
CA ALA A 128 -1.88 -10.89 4.25
C ALA A 128 -1.01 -12.00 4.88
N PRO A 129 -1.52 -13.23 5.05
CA PRO A 129 -0.71 -14.33 5.53
C PRO A 129 0.32 -14.80 4.51
N VAL A 130 1.54 -15.02 4.97
CA VAL A 130 2.66 -15.58 4.21
C VAL A 130 3.30 -16.69 5.04
N GLU A 131 3.55 -17.84 4.44
CA GLU A 131 4.18 -18.96 5.13
C GLU A 131 5.64 -19.11 4.71
N ILE A 132 6.54 -19.21 5.70
CA ILE A 132 7.98 -19.22 5.48
C ILE A 132 8.59 -20.48 6.09
N GLY A 133 9.42 -21.17 5.32
CA GLY A 133 10.25 -22.28 5.79
C GLY A 133 9.58 -23.67 5.83
N THR A 134 10.34 -24.65 6.34
CA THR A 134 9.92 -26.05 6.42
C THR A 134 10.16 -26.60 7.84
N PRO A 135 9.12 -26.89 8.65
CA PRO A 135 7.69 -26.73 8.34
C PRO A 135 7.26 -25.26 8.21
N PRO A 136 6.15 -24.97 7.49
CA PRO A 136 5.74 -23.60 7.20
C PRO A 136 5.39 -22.77 8.44
N GLN A 137 5.98 -21.57 8.54
CA GLN A 137 5.74 -20.60 9.60
C GLN A 137 4.91 -19.44 9.04
N LYS A 138 3.59 -19.47 9.31
CA LYS A 138 2.65 -18.42 8.88
C LYS A 138 2.88 -17.09 9.62
N LEU A 139 3.42 -16.07 8.96
CA LEU A 139 3.51 -14.68 9.40
C LEU A 139 2.39 -13.85 8.74
N MET A 140 2.10 -12.65 9.28
CA MET A 140 1.18 -11.68 8.68
C MET A 140 1.99 -10.50 8.17
N LEU A 141 2.06 -10.29 6.85
CA LEU A 141 2.89 -9.24 6.24
C LEU A 141 2.02 -8.18 5.54
N ASN A 142 2.49 -6.94 5.53
CA ASN A 142 1.92 -5.88 4.70
C ASN A 142 2.47 -5.99 3.27
N PHE A 143 1.60 -6.03 2.27
CA PHE A 143 1.98 -6.17 0.86
C PHE A 143 2.16 -4.79 0.23
N ASP A 144 3.38 -4.45 -0.17
CA ASP A 144 3.77 -3.07 -0.52
C ASP A 144 4.24 -2.99 -1.97
N THR A 145 3.35 -2.57 -2.88
CA THR A 145 3.71 -2.32 -4.30
C THR A 145 4.63 -1.10 -4.50
N GLY A 146 4.89 -0.32 -3.43
CA GLY A 146 5.84 0.79 -3.38
C GLY A 146 7.22 0.44 -2.80
N SER A 147 7.55 -0.82 -2.53
CA SER A 147 8.91 -1.29 -2.19
C SER A 147 9.20 -2.67 -2.80
N SER A 148 10.40 -3.26 -2.60
CA SER A 148 10.80 -4.52 -3.27
C SER A 148 11.64 -5.44 -2.39
N ASP A 149 11.41 -5.37 -1.09
CA ASP A 149 12.15 -6.09 -0.05
C ASP A 149 11.14 -6.97 0.70
N LEU A 150 11.46 -8.26 0.87
CA LEU A 150 10.65 -9.19 1.67
C LEU A 150 11.35 -9.34 3.01
N TRP A 151 10.97 -8.53 3.99
CA TRP A 151 11.60 -8.53 5.31
C TRP A 151 10.64 -8.92 6.41
N VAL A 152 11.19 -9.56 7.45
CA VAL A 152 10.40 -10.08 8.57
C VAL A 152 11.07 -9.82 9.92
N PHE A 153 10.24 -9.66 10.94
CA PHE A 153 10.62 -9.92 12.33
C PHE A 153 11.03 -11.39 12.45
N SER A 154 12.17 -11.65 13.09
CA SER A 154 12.78 -12.98 13.15
C SER A 154 13.37 -13.29 14.53
N SER A 155 13.90 -14.51 14.70
CA SER A 155 14.69 -14.88 15.88
C SER A 155 16.01 -14.09 16.02
N GLU A 156 16.43 -13.33 15.00
CA GLU A 156 17.54 -12.35 15.09
C GLU A 156 17.09 -10.94 15.56
N THR A 157 15.79 -10.64 15.56
CA THR A 157 15.29 -9.32 15.97
C THR A 157 15.49 -9.11 17.47
N PRO A 158 16.15 -8.02 17.92
CA PRO A 158 16.41 -7.80 19.35
C PRO A 158 15.12 -7.80 20.18
N SER A 159 15.11 -8.52 21.30
CA SER A 159 13.92 -8.64 22.17
C SER A 159 13.37 -7.31 22.70
N ASN A 160 14.20 -6.27 22.83
CA ASN A 160 13.78 -4.91 23.18
C ASN A 160 13.23 -4.11 21.98
N GLN A 161 13.13 -4.74 20.81
CA GLN A 161 12.53 -4.25 19.58
C GLN A 161 11.39 -5.16 19.09
N GLN A 162 10.87 -6.04 19.96
CA GLN A 162 9.68 -6.85 19.72
C GLN A 162 8.54 -6.28 20.58
N GLY A 163 7.37 -6.06 19.98
CA GLY A 163 6.16 -5.51 20.63
C GLY A 163 4.95 -6.45 20.63
N GLY A 164 5.09 -7.67 20.10
CA GLY A 164 4.03 -8.69 20.05
C GLY A 164 3.90 -9.40 18.70
N GLN A 165 4.69 -8.99 17.71
CA GLN A 165 4.76 -9.58 16.37
C GLN A 165 5.09 -11.07 16.44
N LYS A 166 4.54 -11.84 15.50
CA LYS A 166 5.02 -13.20 15.27
C LYS A 166 6.38 -13.15 14.58
N LEU A 167 7.35 -13.90 15.09
CA LEU A 167 8.70 -13.99 14.54
C LEU A 167 8.81 -15.17 13.59
N TYR A 168 9.63 -15.02 12.55
CA TYR A 168 10.19 -16.13 11.79
C TYR A 168 11.37 -16.75 12.57
N ASP A 169 11.22 -17.99 13.03
CA ASP A 169 12.26 -18.74 13.71
C ASP A 169 13.14 -19.49 12.69
N ILE A 170 14.26 -18.87 12.34
CA ILE A 170 15.19 -19.34 11.31
C ILE A 170 15.68 -20.77 11.58
N GLU A 171 16.05 -21.08 12.82
CA GLU A 171 16.60 -22.40 13.20
C GLU A 171 15.54 -23.51 13.24
N ALA A 172 14.25 -23.13 13.24
CA ALA A 172 13.14 -24.08 13.16
C ALA A 172 12.81 -24.50 11.71
N SER A 173 13.40 -23.85 10.70
CA SER A 173 13.21 -24.19 9.28
C SER A 173 14.37 -25.06 8.76
N SER A 174 14.06 -26.27 8.30
CA SER A 174 15.03 -27.19 7.68
C SER A 174 15.47 -26.76 6.28
N THR A 175 14.85 -25.74 5.69
CA THR A 175 15.17 -25.21 4.36
C THR A 175 15.82 -23.81 4.41
N ALA A 176 15.98 -23.22 5.59
CA ALA A 176 16.65 -21.94 5.77
C ALA A 176 18.16 -22.03 5.46
N GLN A 177 18.65 -21.15 4.60
CA GLN A 177 20.07 -21.03 4.29
C GLN A 177 20.51 -19.57 4.34
N ARG A 178 21.44 -19.23 5.25
CA ARG A 178 21.99 -17.86 5.33
C ARG A 178 22.74 -17.49 4.05
N LEU A 179 22.40 -16.35 3.43
CA LEU A 179 22.94 -15.91 2.14
C LEU A 179 24.32 -15.25 2.27
N GLY A 180 25.31 -16.01 2.78
CA GLY A 180 26.70 -15.56 2.88
C GLY A 180 26.86 -14.29 3.72
N ASN A 181 27.40 -13.22 3.13
CA ASN A 181 27.56 -11.92 3.77
C ASN A 181 26.52 -10.88 3.31
N HIS A 182 25.41 -11.30 2.70
CA HIS A 182 24.39 -10.36 2.22
C HIS A 182 23.67 -9.69 3.39
N THR A 183 23.48 -8.39 3.25
CA THR A 183 22.79 -7.52 4.21
C THR A 183 21.86 -6.56 3.49
N TRP A 184 20.80 -6.17 4.18
CA TRP A 184 19.80 -5.23 3.70
C TRP A 184 19.64 -4.08 4.69
N SER A 185 19.15 -2.94 4.21
CA SER A 185 18.89 -1.77 5.04
C SER A 185 17.94 -0.84 4.32
N ILE A 186 16.66 -0.92 4.66
CA ILE A 186 15.64 -0.04 4.10
C ILE A 186 15.35 1.13 5.04
N ARG A 187 15.14 2.30 4.43
CA ARG A 187 14.39 3.38 5.03
C ARG A 187 13.12 3.49 4.19
N TYR A 188 11.98 3.13 4.77
CA TYR A 188 10.69 3.58 4.30
C TYR A 188 10.57 5.06 4.61
N GLY A 189 9.37 5.62 4.56
CA GLY A 189 9.28 6.97 5.05
C GLY A 189 7.96 7.46 5.59
N ASP A 190 7.52 6.73 6.59
CA ASP A 190 7.20 7.20 7.96
C ASP A 190 8.48 7.40 8.81
N GLY A 191 9.60 7.70 8.17
CA GLY A 191 10.94 7.69 8.75
C GLY A 191 11.41 6.32 9.24
N SER A 192 10.59 5.27 9.11
CA SER A 192 10.85 3.95 9.66
C SER A 192 11.97 3.24 8.92
N ARG A 193 12.65 2.38 9.66
CA ARG A 193 13.89 1.74 9.23
C ARG A 193 13.94 0.33 9.76
N SER A 194 14.39 -0.57 8.92
CA SER A 194 14.70 -1.94 9.28
C SER A 194 15.92 -2.42 8.50
N SER A 195 16.71 -3.30 9.10
CA SER A 195 17.96 -3.78 8.51
C SER A 195 18.44 -5.08 9.14
N GLY A 196 19.27 -5.82 8.42
CA GLY A 196 19.91 -7.02 8.95
C GLY A 196 20.46 -7.97 7.90
N ASN A 197 20.30 -9.27 8.18
CA ASN A 197 20.85 -10.37 7.38
C ASN A 197 19.86 -10.84 6.31
N VAL A 198 20.36 -11.57 5.33
CA VAL A 198 19.52 -12.23 4.32
C VAL A 198 19.66 -13.75 4.43
N TYR A 199 18.52 -14.43 4.35
CA TYR A 199 18.40 -15.88 4.24
C TYR A 199 17.69 -16.22 2.94
N LEU A 200 17.94 -17.42 2.40
CA LEU A 200 17.10 -18.07 1.41
C LEU A 200 16.22 -19.08 2.13
N ASP A 201 14.93 -19.13 1.79
CA ASP A 201 14.04 -20.22 2.22
C ASP A 201 12.88 -20.41 1.23
N THR A 202 11.98 -21.35 1.51
CA THR A 202 10.70 -21.52 0.82
C THR A 202 9.70 -20.49 1.35
N VAL A 203 9.02 -19.78 0.45
CA VAL A 203 7.94 -18.84 0.76
C VAL A 203 6.68 -19.26 0.00
N SER A 204 5.55 -19.32 0.72
CA SER A 204 4.22 -19.62 0.20
C SER A 204 3.30 -18.41 0.43
N VAL A 205 2.69 -17.91 -0.65
CA VAL A 205 1.66 -16.85 -0.61
C VAL A 205 0.42 -17.37 -1.31
N GLY A 206 -0.63 -17.68 -0.53
CA GLY A 206 -1.80 -18.39 -1.04
C GLY A 206 -1.47 -19.75 -1.68
N GLY A 207 -0.31 -20.34 -1.40
CA GLY A 207 0.16 -21.57 -2.05
C GLY A 207 0.97 -21.36 -3.34
N VAL A 208 1.07 -20.13 -3.88
CA VAL A 208 2.17 -19.83 -4.82
C VAL A 208 3.47 -20.04 -4.06
N ASN A 209 4.20 -21.10 -4.43
CA ASN A 209 5.43 -21.52 -3.77
C ASN A 209 6.64 -20.98 -4.54
N VAL A 210 7.49 -20.22 -3.86
CA VAL A 210 8.81 -19.80 -4.33
C VAL A 210 9.87 -20.45 -3.46
N PHE A 211 10.70 -21.29 -4.05
CA PHE A 211 11.87 -21.90 -3.40
C PHE A 211 13.07 -20.98 -3.47
N ASN A 212 13.86 -20.91 -2.40
CA ASN A 212 15.03 -20.03 -2.29
C ASN A 212 14.68 -18.54 -2.48
N GLN A 213 13.51 -18.11 -2.01
CA GLN A 213 13.20 -16.68 -1.91
C GLN A 213 14.13 -16.03 -0.89
N ALA A 214 14.67 -14.86 -1.24
CA ALA A 214 15.38 -14.02 -0.29
C ALA A 214 14.41 -13.47 0.76
N ILE A 215 14.74 -13.74 2.03
CA ILE A 215 14.04 -13.26 3.22
C ILE A 215 15.01 -12.43 4.03
N GLU A 216 14.62 -11.19 4.26
CA GLU A 216 15.42 -10.15 4.87
C GLU A 216 15.12 -10.14 6.38
N SER A 217 15.96 -10.86 7.14
CA SER A 217 15.84 -11.03 8.58
C SER A 217 16.22 -9.73 9.30
N ALA A 218 15.29 -9.16 10.06
CA ALA A 218 15.52 -7.91 10.78
C ALA A 218 16.37 -8.12 12.04
N THR A 219 17.58 -7.56 12.04
CA THR A 219 18.43 -7.38 13.24
C THR A 219 18.22 -6.02 13.91
N PHE A 220 17.48 -5.12 13.25
CA PHE A 220 17.09 -3.82 13.75
C PHE A 220 15.73 -3.43 13.15
N VAL A 221 14.84 -2.86 13.97
CA VAL A 221 13.61 -2.17 13.54
C VAL A 221 13.39 -0.87 14.32
N SER A 222 12.75 0.12 13.70
CA SER A 222 12.31 1.37 14.34
C SER A 222 11.02 1.19 15.16
N SER A 223 10.76 2.13 16.07
CA SER A 223 9.63 2.09 17.02
C SER A 223 8.24 2.03 16.41
N SER A 224 8.06 2.55 15.18
CA SER A 224 6.82 2.39 14.42
C SER A 224 6.43 0.92 14.25
N PHE A 225 7.36 0.10 13.77
CA PHE A 225 7.15 -1.35 13.62
C PHE A 225 6.95 -2.04 14.97
N ILE A 226 7.70 -1.65 16.02
CA ILE A 226 7.52 -2.20 17.37
C ILE A 226 6.07 -2.00 17.84
N SER A 227 5.48 -0.83 17.58
CA SER A 227 4.10 -0.49 17.98
C SER A 227 3.00 -1.21 17.18
N ASP A 228 3.36 -1.89 16.09
CA ASP A 228 2.42 -2.71 15.32
C ASP A 228 2.64 -4.20 15.62
N ALA A 229 1.94 -4.72 16.62
CA ALA A 229 2.01 -6.13 17.00
C ALA A 229 1.33 -7.08 15.99
N ALA A 230 0.55 -6.56 15.04
CA ALA A 230 -0.15 -7.37 14.05
C ALA A 230 0.75 -7.67 12.84
N SER A 231 1.55 -6.68 12.43
CA SER A 231 2.46 -6.76 11.29
C SER A 231 3.79 -7.44 11.64
N SER A 232 4.07 -8.58 11.02
CA SER A 232 5.34 -9.31 11.15
C SER A 232 6.41 -8.87 10.14
N GLY A 233 6.14 -7.88 9.30
CA GLY A 233 7.06 -7.40 8.25
C GLY A 233 6.34 -7.01 6.96
N LEU A 234 7.10 -6.79 5.89
CA LEU A 234 6.56 -6.43 4.57
C LEU A 234 6.96 -7.46 3.49
N LEU A 235 6.11 -7.57 2.46
CA LEU A 235 6.41 -8.23 1.21
C LEU A 235 6.33 -7.21 0.08
N GLY A 236 7.50 -6.74 -0.38
CA GLY A 236 7.61 -5.80 -1.49
C GLY A 236 7.18 -6.40 -2.83
N LEU A 237 6.31 -5.68 -3.54
CA LEU A 237 5.71 -6.06 -4.83
C LEU A 237 6.00 -5.05 -5.97
N GLY A 238 6.92 -4.11 -5.75
CA GLY A 238 7.52 -3.27 -6.79
C GLY A 238 8.45 -4.06 -7.72
N PHE A 239 9.33 -3.35 -8.43
CA PHE A 239 10.30 -3.99 -9.34
C PHE A 239 11.66 -4.21 -8.65
N ASP A 240 12.29 -5.36 -8.91
CA ASP A 240 13.57 -5.79 -8.31
C ASP A 240 14.71 -4.74 -8.35
N SER A 241 14.63 -3.76 -9.27
CA SER A 241 15.58 -2.66 -9.38
C SER A 241 15.68 -1.78 -8.12
N ILE A 242 14.68 -1.77 -7.23
CA ILE A 242 14.70 -1.02 -5.95
C ILE A 242 14.88 -1.87 -4.69
N ASN A 243 15.06 -3.20 -4.80
CA ASN A 243 15.45 -4.03 -3.64
C ASN A 243 16.76 -3.51 -3.00
N THR A 244 16.87 -3.54 -1.67
CA THR A 244 17.98 -2.95 -0.90
C THR A 244 19.12 -3.91 -0.56
N VAL A 245 19.01 -5.20 -0.89
CA VAL A 245 20.03 -6.19 -0.56
C VAL A 245 21.37 -5.87 -1.25
N THR A 246 22.45 -5.95 -0.46
CA THR A 246 23.84 -5.78 -0.88
C THR A 246 24.65 -7.03 -0.52
N PRO A 247 25.74 -7.37 -1.25
CA PRO A 247 26.27 -6.70 -2.43
C PRO A 247 25.47 -6.97 -3.72
N THR A 248 24.56 -7.94 -3.73
CA THR A 248 23.75 -8.30 -4.90
C THR A 248 22.27 -8.20 -4.55
N LYS A 249 21.53 -7.34 -5.26
CA LYS A 249 20.08 -7.20 -5.11
C LYS A 249 19.37 -8.54 -5.35
N GLN A 250 18.31 -8.77 -4.60
CA GLN A 250 17.49 -9.97 -4.71
C GLN A 250 16.22 -9.66 -5.49
N LYS A 251 15.57 -10.72 -5.96
CA LYS A 251 14.26 -10.64 -6.60
C LYS A 251 13.13 -10.58 -5.57
N THR A 252 12.10 -9.82 -5.89
CA THR A 252 10.80 -9.88 -5.21
C THR A 252 10.21 -11.29 -5.31
N PHE A 253 9.33 -11.64 -4.35
CA PHE A 253 8.55 -12.88 -4.40
C PHE A 253 7.83 -13.05 -5.74
N PHE A 254 7.19 -11.97 -6.22
CA PHE A 254 6.45 -12.01 -7.47
C PHE A 254 7.36 -12.21 -8.70
N SER A 255 8.52 -11.54 -8.78
CA SER A 255 9.50 -11.74 -9.86
C SER A 255 10.06 -13.18 -9.92
N ASN A 256 10.14 -13.86 -8.77
CA ASN A 256 10.48 -15.28 -8.73
C ASN A 256 9.28 -16.19 -9.07
N ALA A 257 8.06 -15.80 -8.73
CA ALA A 257 6.84 -16.56 -9.02
C ALA A 257 6.37 -16.47 -10.48
N ILE A 258 6.68 -15.39 -11.22
CA ILE A 258 6.08 -15.11 -12.55
C ILE A 258 6.09 -16.31 -13.51
N GLU A 259 7.15 -17.11 -13.54
CA GLU A 259 7.27 -18.25 -14.47
C GLU A 259 6.38 -19.45 -14.10
N SER A 260 5.97 -19.61 -12.83
CA SER A 260 5.06 -20.67 -12.39
C SER A 260 3.58 -20.31 -12.43
N LEU A 261 3.25 -19.02 -12.57
CA LEU A 261 1.86 -18.52 -12.61
C LEU A 261 1.18 -18.75 -13.99
N GLU A 262 -0.15 -18.92 -13.99
CA GLU A 262 -0.96 -19.05 -15.21
C GLU A 262 -0.87 -17.79 -16.11
N MET A 263 -0.76 -16.61 -15.48
CA MET A 263 -0.47 -15.32 -16.10
C MET A 263 0.57 -14.57 -15.26
N GLY A 264 1.51 -13.84 -15.87
CA GLY A 264 2.52 -13.05 -15.15
C GLY A 264 1.97 -11.75 -14.53
N LEU A 265 0.87 -11.85 -13.78
CA LEU A 265 0.17 -10.74 -13.11
C LEU A 265 -0.25 -11.10 -11.68
N PHE A 266 -0.55 -10.07 -10.89
CA PHE A 266 -1.36 -10.19 -9.68
C PHE A 266 -2.44 -9.10 -9.64
N THR A 267 -3.42 -9.21 -8.73
CA THR A 267 -4.47 -8.19 -8.53
C THR A 267 -4.52 -7.74 -7.07
N ALA A 268 -5.05 -6.54 -6.84
CA ALA A 268 -5.37 -6.02 -5.52
C ALA A 268 -6.82 -5.53 -5.47
N ASN A 269 -7.56 -6.01 -4.47
CA ASN A 269 -8.97 -5.74 -4.27
C ASN A 269 -9.26 -5.44 -2.79
N LEU A 270 -8.72 -4.33 -2.29
CA LEU A 270 -8.85 -3.91 -0.88
C LEU A 270 -10.27 -3.41 -0.60
N ARG A 271 -10.78 -3.52 0.64
CA ARG A 271 -12.14 -3.11 1.03
C ARG A 271 -12.14 -2.30 2.33
N LYS A 272 -13.08 -1.36 2.47
CA LYS A 272 -13.21 -0.53 3.68
C LYS A 272 -13.74 -1.37 4.84
N ALA A 273 -13.02 -1.40 5.96
CA ALA A 273 -13.36 -2.10 7.20
C ALA A 273 -13.65 -3.62 7.08
N GLU A 274 -13.47 -4.20 5.90
CA GLU A 274 -13.68 -5.62 5.60
C GLU A 274 -12.45 -6.18 4.86
N PRO A 275 -12.14 -7.48 4.97
CA PRO A 275 -11.05 -8.05 4.19
C PRO A 275 -11.28 -7.95 2.68
N GLY A 276 -10.26 -7.46 2.00
CA GLY A 276 -10.09 -7.63 0.57
C GLY A 276 -9.30 -8.90 0.25
N ASN A 277 -8.74 -8.97 -0.95
CA ASN A 277 -7.75 -9.98 -1.31
C ASN A 277 -6.69 -9.46 -2.28
N TYR A 278 -5.63 -10.27 -2.42
CA TYR A 278 -4.73 -10.25 -3.57
C TYR A 278 -4.84 -11.61 -4.28
N ASN A 279 -4.86 -11.61 -5.61
CA ASN A 279 -4.84 -12.81 -6.42
C ASN A 279 -3.54 -12.86 -7.24
N PHE A 280 -2.80 -13.96 -7.19
CA PHE A 280 -1.59 -14.18 -8.00
C PHE A 280 -1.87 -15.14 -9.15
N GLY A 281 -1.49 -14.74 -10.37
CA GLY A 281 -1.59 -15.59 -11.56
C GLY A 281 -2.93 -15.59 -12.30
N PHE A 282 -3.98 -15.02 -11.72
CA PHE A 282 -5.31 -14.96 -12.34
C PHE A 282 -6.03 -13.63 -12.07
N ILE A 283 -7.13 -13.42 -12.79
CA ILE A 283 -8.07 -12.31 -12.60
C ILE A 283 -9.43 -12.96 -12.31
N ASP A 284 -10.09 -12.61 -11.21
CA ASP A 284 -11.46 -13.03 -10.93
C ASP A 284 -12.45 -12.00 -11.52
N GLU A 285 -13.25 -12.42 -12.50
CA GLU A 285 -14.24 -11.56 -13.16
C GLU A 285 -15.43 -11.18 -12.24
N THR A 286 -15.59 -11.82 -11.09
CA THR A 286 -16.64 -11.53 -10.10
C THR A 286 -16.27 -10.40 -9.13
N GLU A 287 -14.99 -10.01 -9.09
CA GLU A 287 -14.47 -9.02 -8.16
C GLU A 287 -14.61 -7.56 -8.61
N PHE A 288 -14.99 -7.34 -9.87
CA PHE A 288 -15.14 -6.03 -10.49
C PHE A 288 -16.31 -6.00 -11.48
N THR A 289 -16.61 -4.84 -12.03
CA THR A 289 -17.69 -4.63 -13.01
C THR A 289 -17.19 -3.85 -14.22
N GLY A 290 -17.81 -4.07 -15.38
CA GLY A 290 -17.42 -3.40 -16.62
C GLY A 290 -16.05 -3.84 -17.18
N PRO A 291 -15.49 -3.09 -18.15
CA PRO A 291 -14.24 -3.45 -18.81
C PRO A 291 -13.00 -3.04 -18.00
N LEU A 292 -11.96 -3.88 -18.04
CA LEU A 292 -10.64 -3.51 -17.55
C LEU A 292 -10.00 -2.47 -18.47
N SER A 293 -9.56 -1.35 -17.90
CA SER A 293 -8.88 -0.27 -18.64
C SER A 293 -7.39 -0.30 -18.33
N PHE A 294 -6.58 -0.75 -19.30
CA PHE A 294 -5.14 -0.88 -19.15
C PHE A 294 -4.35 0.35 -19.61
N VAL A 295 -3.30 0.69 -18.86
CA VAL A 295 -2.27 1.69 -19.18
C VAL A 295 -0.87 1.09 -19.10
N ASP A 296 0.07 1.69 -19.84
CA ASP A 296 1.50 1.30 -19.80
C ASP A 296 2.17 1.79 -18.50
N VAL A 297 3.07 0.97 -17.95
CA VAL A 297 3.83 1.26 -16.73
C VAL A 297 5.23 1.78 -17.07
N ASN A 298 5.69 2.81 -16.35
CA ASN A 298 7.07 3.28 -16.37
C ASN A 298 7.84 2.77 -15.14
N SER A 299 8.40 1.57 -15.24
CA SER A 299 9.16 0.92 -14.15
C SER A 299 10.60 1.43 -14.00
N THR A 300 11.01 2.51 -14.68
CA THR A 300 12.41 3.02 -14.67
C THR A 300 12.92 3.31 -13.26
N ASP A 301 12.06 3.85 -12.40
CA ASP A 301 12.39 4.17 -11.00
C ASP A 301 11.98 3.05 -10.01
N GLY A 302 11.69 1.84 -10.52
CA GLY A 302 11.33 0.67 -9.72
C GLY A 302 9.89 0.58 -9.23
N PHE A 303 9.04 1.55 -9.57
CA PHE A 303 7.64 1.61 -9.13
C PHE A 303 6.64 1.27 -10.23
N TRP A 304 5.42 0.90 -9.82
CA TRP A 304 4.23 0.80 -10.67
C TRP A 304 3.70 2.19 -11.07
N LYS A 305 4.50 2.91 -11.84
CA LYS A 305 4.27 4.32 -12.22
C LYS A 305 3.46 4.43 -13.50
N PHE A 306 2.45 5.30 -13.49
CA PHE A 306 1.60 5.62 -14.63
C PHE A 306 1.30 7.13 -14.70
N GLN A 307 0.50 7.54 -15.68
CA GLN A 307 0.16 8.94 -15.94
C GLN A 307 -1.35 9.17 -15.83
N ALA A 308 -1.76 10.02 -14.89
CA ALA A 308 -3.12 10.57 -14.84
C ALA A 308 -3.24 11.80 -15.76
N SER A 309 -4.44 12.02 -16.31
CA SER A 309 -4.76 13.10 -17.24
C SER A 309 -5.46 14.29 -16.58
N GLY A 310 -6.12 14.10 -15.43
CA GLY A 310 -6.78 15.14 -14.68
C GLY A 310 -7.73 14.60 -13.62
N TYR A 311 -8.66 15.43 -13.16
CA TYR A 311 -9.66 15.06 -12.17
C TYR A 311 -11.01 15.73 -12.45
N SER A 312 -12.07 15.27 -11.78
CA SER A 312 -13.33 16.01 -11.61
C SER A 312 -13.91 15.73 -10.24
N ILE A 313 -14.59 16.70 -9.65
CA ILE A 313 -15.25 16.58 -8.34
C ILE A 313 -16.76 16.59 -8.58
N GLN A 314 -17.51 15.74 -7.87
CA GLN A 314 -18.97 15.74 -7.89
C GLN A 314 -19.50 17.11 -7.44
N ALA A 315 -20.49 17.65 -8.17
CA ALA A 315 -21.06 18.95 -7.84
C ALA A 315 -21.89 18.89 -6.53
N PRO A 316 -21.87 19.93 -5.69
CA PRO A 316 -22.69 19.97 -4.47
C PRO A 316 -24.18 19.73 -4.76
N GLY A 317 -24.80 18.77 -4.07
CA GLY A 317 -26.20 18.39 -4.25
C GLY A 317 -26.49 17.52 -5.48
N ALA A 318 -25.48 17.13 -6.24
CA ALA A 318 -25.59 16.09 -7.26
C ALA A 318 -26.02 14.75 -6.64
N LYS A 319 -26.75 13.95 -7.42
CA LYS A 319 -27.03 12.55 -7.06
C LYS A 319 -25.85 11.65 -7.45
N PRO A 320 -25.74 10.44 -6.88
CA PRO A 320 -24.95 9.37 -7.48
C PRO A 320 -25.29 9.24 -8.97
N ASN A 321 -24.25 9.10 -9.81
CA ASN A 321 -24.33 9.09 -11.29
C ASN A 321 -24.71 10.41 -12.01
N ASP A 322 -24.73 11.56 -11.33
CA ASP A 322 -24.83 12.85 -12.03
C ASP A 322 -23.54 13.17 -12.81
N THR A 323 -23.67 13.38 -14.12
CA THR A 323 -22.55 13.65 -15.02
C THR A 323 -22.05 15.11 -15.00
N ALA A 324 -22.64 16.00 -14.19
CA ALA A 324 -22.35 17.43 -14.16
C ALA A 324 -20.99 17.84 -13.54
N SER A 325 -20.05 16.91 -13.33
CA SER A 325 -18.70 17.21 -12.84
C SER A 325 -17.79 17.75 -13.96
N MET A 326 -17.27 18.96 -13.82
CA MET A 326 -16.32 19.54 -14.79
C MET A 326 -14.96 18.83 -14.73
N PHE A 327 -14.47 18.37 -15.88
CA PHE A 327 -13.10 17.84 -16.03
C PHE A 327 -12.07 18.97 -15.95
N VAL A 328 -11.05 18.79 -15.11
CA VAL A 328 -9.94 19.73 -14.92
C VAL A 328 -8.62 19.03 -15.32
N PRO A 329 -7.91 19.52 -16.36
CA PRO A 329 -6.75 18.83 -16.95
C PRO A 329 -5.45 19.02 -16.15
N VAL A 330 -5.43 18.63 -14.87
CA VAL A 330 -4.22 18.60 -14.04
C VAL A 330 -3.55 17.22 -14.17
N GLY A 331 -2.91 16.99 -15.31
CA GLY A 331 -2.15 15.77 -15.57
C GLY A 331 -0.95 15.64 -14.64
N HIS A 332 -0.74 14.45 -14.07
CA HIS A 332 0.33 14.17 -13.11
C HIS A 332 0.80 12.71 -13.19
N SER A 333 2.08 12.48 -12.93
CA SER A 333 2.58 11.11 -12.74
C SER A 333 2.12 10.59 -11.38
N ALA A 334 1.78 9.31 -11.32
CA ALA A 334 1.33 8.63 -10.10
C ALA A 334 1.99 7.25 -10.00
N ILE A 335 2.10 6.71 -8.79
CA ILE A 335 2.40 5.30 -8.53
C ILE A 335 1.19 4.61 -7.88
N ALA A 336 0.98 3.33 -8.18
CA ALA A 336 0.02 2.47 -7.50
C ALA A 336 0.71 1.78 -6.31
N ASP A 337 0.35 2.13 -5.08
CA ASP A 337 1.13 1.80 -3.86
C ASP A 337 0.26 1.31 -2.68
N THR A 338 0.12 0.00 -2.54
CA THR A 338 -0.62 -0.63 -1.43
C THR A 338 0.09 -0.56 -0.07
N GLY A 339 1.33 -0.07 0.00
CA GLY A 339 2.01 0.19 1.26
C GLY A 339 1.70 1.57 1.86
N THR A 340 1.04 2.45 1.10
CA THR A 340 0.65 3.80 1.51
C THR A 340 -0.86 3.89 1.69
N THR A 341 -1.28 4.31 2.88
CA THR A 341 -2.70 4.39 3.25
C THR A 341 -3.48 5.44 2.45
N LEU A 342 -2.89 6.62 2.26
CA LEU A 342 -3.58 7.83 1.78
C LEU A 342 -3.53 7.97 0.26
N LEU A 343 -4.51 8.69 -0.30
CA LEU A 343 -4.49 9.14 -1.69
C LEU A 343 -3.77 10.49 -1.78
N MET A 344 -2.52 10.45 -2.21
CA MET A 344 -1.60 11.59 -2.22
C MET A 344 -1.59 12.25 -3.59
N LEU A 345 -2.15 13.45 -3.70
CA LEU A 345 -2.37 14.14 -4.97
C LEU A 345 -1.74 15.53 -5.00
N PRO A 346 -1.43 16.10 -6.19
CA PRO A 346 -0.88 17.46 -6.29
C PRO A 346 -1.69 18.49 -5.51
N THR A 347 -1.02 19.43 -4.84
CA THR A 347 -1.63 20.44 -3.94
C THR A 347 -2.85 21.15 -4.53
N ALA A 348 -2.85 21.43 -5.84
CA ALA A 348 -3.96 22.09 -6.52
C ALA A 348 -5.24 21.22 -6.59
N ILE A 349 -5.10 19.89 -6.68
CA ILE A 349 -6.24 18.96 -6.68
C ILE A 349 -6.82 18.85 -5.26
N THR A 350 -5.96 18.74 -4.24
CA THR A 350 -6.42 18.59 -2.85
C THR A 350 -7.07 19.85 -2.32
N GLN A 351 -6.52 21.04 -2.63
CA GLN A 351 -7.18 22.32 -2.37
C GLN A 351 -8.54 22.42 -3.04
N ALA A 352 -8.63 22.11 -4.35
CA ALA A 352 -9.89 22.18 -5.08
C ALA A 352 -10.97 21.24 -4.52
N TYR A 353 -10.57 20.05 -4.06
CA TYR A 353 -11.43 19.07 -3.41
C TYR A 353 -11.99 19.59 -2.08
N TYR A 354 -11.13 19.97 -1.13
CA TYR A 354 -11.60 20.41 0.19
C TYR A 354 -12.30 21.77 0.17
N TRP A 355 -12.10 22.62 -0.85
CA TRP A 355 -12.94 23.81 -1.06
C TRP A 355 -14.41 23.50 -1.39
N GLN A 356 -14.77 22.25 -1.73
CA GLN A 356 -16.17 21.82 -1.85
C GLN A 356 -16.78 21.37 -0.52
N VAL A 357 -16.01 21.32 0.56
CA VAL A 357 -16.40 20.73 1.85
C VAL A 357 -16.48 21.83 2.91
N GLU A 358 -17.68 22.12 3.39
CA GLU A 358 -17.88 23.15 4.42
C GLU A 358 -17.14 22.78 5.72
N GLY A 359 -16.36 23.74 6.25
CA GLY A 359 -15.54 23.55 7.45
C GLY A 359 -14.22 22.81 7.24
N ALA A 360 -13.91 22.32 6.03
CA ALA A 360 -12.61 21.71 5.77
C ALA A 360 -11.46 22.74 5.78
N LYS A 361 -10.33 22.34 6.35
CA LYS A 361 -9.14 23.18 6.54
C LYS A 361 -7.86 22.33 6.46
N SER A 362 -6.75 22.95 6.06
CA SER A 362 -5.43 22.40 6.34
C SER A 362 -5.09 22.78 7.78
N SER A 363 -5.01 21.81 8.68
CA SER A 363 -4.62 22.02 10.09
C SER A 363 -3.15 21.67 10.26
N ALA A 364 -2.38 22.60 10.85
CA ALA A 364 -1.01 22.35 11.26
C ALA A 364 -0.96 21.38 12.46
N GLU A 365 -1.96 21.46 13.34
CA GLU A 365 -2.13 20.62 14.52
C GLU A 365 -2.48 19.16 14.18
N ALA A 366 -2.96 18.91 12.96
CA ALA A 366 -3.12 17.58 12.36
C ALA A 366 -2.10 17.31 11.22
N GLY A 367 -1.25 18.29 10.90
CA GLY A 367 -0.26 18.26 9.81
C GLY A 367 -0.83 18.08 8.39
N GLY A 368 -2.15 18.23 8.19
CA GLY A 368 -2.82 17.94 6.91
C GLY A 368 -4.28 18.39 6.85
N TRP A 369 -5.00 18.00 5.79
CA TRP A 369 -6.41 18.32 5.61
C TRP A 369 -7.30 17.57 6.60
N VAL A 370 -8.16 18.32 7.28
CA VAL A 370 -9.20 17.85 8.20
C VAL A 370 -10.52 18.55 7.93
N PHE A 371 -11.62 17.95 8.35
CA PHE A 371 -12.98 18.45 8.13
C PHE A 371 -13.94 17.98 9.24
N PRO A 372 -15.12 18.61 9.42
CA PRO A 372 -16.10 18.16 10.42
C PRO A 372 -16.60 16.74 10.11
N CYS A 373 -16.59 15.83 11.08
CA CYS A 373 -16.96 14.42 10.82
C CYS A 373 -18.40 14.21 10.34
N ASN A 374 -19.29 15.20 10.50
CA ASN A 374 -20.67 15.18 10.00
C ASN A 374 -20.82 15.73 8.56
N ALA A 375 -19.75 16.19 7.92
CA ALA A 375 -19.79 16.68 6.54
C ALA A 375 -19.97 15.52 5.55
N THR A 376 -20.82 15.72 4.55
CA THR A 376 -20.91 14.81 3.39
C THR A 376 -19.82 15.18 2.40
N LEU A 377 -18.89 14.26 2.12
CA LEU A 377 -17.83 14.47 1.15
C LEU A 377 -18.34 14.16 -0.28
N PRO A 378 -17.96 14.97 -1.30
CA PRO A 378 -18.28 14.68 -2.69
C PRO A 378 -17.39 13.58 -3.26
N ASP A 379 -17.87 12.85 -4.27
CA ASP A 379 -17.04 11.88 -4.99
C ASP A 379 -15.90 12.57 -5.76
N LEU A 380 -14.70 11.99 -5.71
CA LEU A 380 -13.53 12.41 -6.47
C LEU A 380 -13.30 11.46 -7.64
N THR A 381 -13.41 11.94 -8.87
CA THR A 381 -13.04 11.16 -10.06
C THR A 381 -11.62 11.50 -10.49
N LEU A 382 -10.75 10.51 -10.53
CA LEU A 382 -9.41 10.60 -11.11
C LEU A 382 -9.45 10.08 -12.54
N HIS A 383 -9.07 10.93 -13.49
CA HIS A 383 -9.10 10.59 -14.91
C HIS A 383 -7.73 10.03 -15.27
N ILE A 384 -7.70 8.73 -15.51
CA ILE A 384 -6.53 8.02 -16.02
C ILE A 384 -6.80 7.87 -17.51
N GLY A 385 -6.26 8.78 -18.33
CA GLY A 385 -6.61 8.87 -19.75
C GLY A 385 -8.13 9.01 -19.97
N ALA A 386 -8.74 8.02 -20.62
CA ALA A 386 -10.18 7.91 -20.83
C ALA A 386 -10.94 7.17 -19.71
N TYR A 387 -10.22 6.48 -18.80
CA TYR A 387 -10.80 5.79 -17.66
C TYR A 387 -11.10 6.78 -16.53
N LYS A 388 -12.26 6.61 -15.89
CA LYS A 388 -12.75 7.45 -14.79
C LYS A 388 -12.77 6.63 -13.51
N ALA A 389 -11.68 6.71 -12.74
CA ALA A 389 -11.59 6.08 -11.44
C ALA A 389 -12.36 6.93 -10.41
N VAL A 390 -13.61 6.57 -10.12
CA VAL A 390 -14.41 7.23 -9.09
C VAL A 390 -14.00 6.72 -7.72
N VAL A 391 -13.63 7.64 -6.83
CA VAL A 391 -13.40 7.39 -5.40
C VAL A 391 -14.58 8.00 -4.63
N PRO A 392 -15.51 7.18 -4.11
CA PRO A 392 -16.63 7.67 -3.33
C PRO A 392 -16.20 8.53 -2.14
N GLY A 393 -16.94 9.61 -1.86
CA GLY A 393 -16.63 10.54 -0.77
C GLY A 393 -16.54 9.85 0.60
N GLU A 394 -17.37 8.84 0.83
CA GLU A 394 -17.35 8.01 2.04
C GLU A 394 -16.07 7.18 2.27
N LEU A 395 -15.30 6.91 1.21
CA LEU A 395 -14.00 6.23 1.31
C LEU A 395 -12.88 7.22 1.64
N ILE A 396 -13.10 8.52 1.42
CA ILE A 396 -12.15 9.60 1.70
C ILE A 396 -12.23 10.05 3.18
N VAL A 397 -13.27 9.65 3.92
CA VAL A 397 -13.29 9.74 5.40
C VAL A 397 -12.33 8.68 5.97
N PHE A 398 -11.16 9.08 6.45
CA PHE A 398 -10.13 8.14 6.88
C PHE A 398 -10.22 7.76 8.37
N ALA A 399 -9.94 8.71 9.27
CA ALA A 399 -9.78 8.45 10.69
C ALA A 399 -10.16 9.66 11.55
N PRO A 400 -10.56 9.47 12.80
CA PRO A 400 -10.80 10.58 13.73
C PRO A 400 -9.49 11.27 14.13
N VAL A 401 -9.56 12.59 14.39
CA VAL A 401 -8.41 13.43 14.78
C VAL A 401 -8.38 13.65 16.29
N ASP A 402 -9.55 13.87 16.89
CA ASP A 402 -9.75 14.31 18.27
C ASP A 402 -10.05 13.17 19.27
N THR A 403 -10.43 12.00 18.76
CA THR A 403 -10.78 10.82 19.56
C THR A 403 -10.31 9.51 18.90
N ASP A 404 -10.46 8.38 19.59
CA ASP A 404 -10.20 7.07 19.01
C ASP A 404 -11.42 6.40 18.32
N ASN A 405 -12.62 6.99 18.42
CA ASN A 405 -13.85 6.46 17.82
C ASN A 405 -14.53 7.49 16.90
N MET A 406 -14.80 7.08 15.67
CA MET A 406 -15.55 7.86 14.67
C MET A 406 -16.93 8.34 15.16
N ASP A 407 -17.66 7.56 15.95
CA ASP A 407 -19.00 7.95 16.43
C ASP A 407 -18.96 9.17 17.39
N THR A 408 -17.81 9.40 18.02
CA THR A 408 -17.59 10.48 18.99
C THR A 408 -16.70 11.60 18.48
N ALA A 409 -16.17 11.46 17.27
CA ALA A 409 -15.24 12.41 16.69
C ALA A 409 -15.97 13.63 16.12
N THR A 410 -15.42 14.82 16.37
CA THR A 410 -15.93 16.07 15.79
C THR A 410 -15.11 16.50 14.58
N GLU A 411 -13.83 16.13 14.54
CA GLU A 411 -12.90 16.44 13.45
C GLU A 411 -12.28 15.17 12.87
N CYS A 412 -12.36 15.06 11.54
CA CYS A 412 -12.00 13.88 10.77
C CYS A 412 -10.86 14.18 9.81
N TYR A 413 -9.97 13.20 9.64
CA TYR A 413 -8.81 13.30 8.78
C TYR A 413 -9.17 12.97 7.34
N GLY A 414 -8.68 13.80 6.42
CA GLY A 414 -8.81 13.60 4.99
C GLY A 414 -8.00 12.41 4.48
N GLY A 415 -8.65 11.46 3.82
CA GLY A 415 -7.99 10.37 3.10
C GLY A 415 -7.26 10.83 1.83
N VAL A 416 -7.64 11.99 1.29
CA VAL A 416 -6.92 12.69 0.22
C VAL A 416 -5.98 13.71 0.86
N GLN A 417 -4.67 13.65 0.59
CA GLN A 417 -3.68 14.58 1.13
C GLN A 417 -2.69 15.04 0.05
N SER A 418 -1.93 16.10 0.33
CA SER A 418 -1.07 16.71 -0.69
C SER A 418 0.21 15.91 -0.93
N SER A 419 0.54 15.61 -2.19
CA SER A 419 1.84 15.04 -2.59
C SER A 419 2.93 16.13 -2.71
N ASN A 420 2.87 17.19 -1.89
CA ASN A 420 3.76 18.35 -2.05
C ASN A 420 5.21 17.97 -1.76
N GLY A 421 6.11 18.29 -2.70
CA GLY A 421 7.53 17.92 -2.62
C GLY A 421 7.86 16.53 -3.17
N MET A 422 6.85 15.69 -3.43
CA MET A 422 7.05 14.38 -4.07
C MET A 422 7.26 14.54 -5.59
N PRO A 423 8.06 13.67 -6.23
CA PRO A 423 8.20 13.64 -7.69
C PRO A 423 6.97 13.05 -8.42
N PHE A 424 6.00 12.49 -7.69
CA PHE A 424 4.77 11.91 -8.22
C PHE A 424 3.66 11.89 -7.15
N ALA A 425 2.41 11.68 -7.59
CA ALA A 425 1.29 11.30 -6.74
C ALA A 425 1.40 9.84 -6.27
N ILE A 426 0.73 9.49 -5.17
CA ILE A 426 0.66 8.12 -4.64
C ILE A 426 -0.80 7.73 -4.56
N TYR A 427 -1.20 6.73 -5.34
CA TYR A 427 -2.56 6.20 -5.34
C TYR A 427 -2.55 5.02 -4.36
N GLY A 428 -2.76 5.35 -3.08
CA GLY A 428 -2.74 4.43 -1.95
C GLY A 428 -4.06 3.74 -1.65
N ASP A 429 -4.21 3.18 -0.45
CA ASP A 429 -5.35 2.32 -0.06
C ASP A 429 -6.72 2.98 -0.21
N ILE A 430 -6.82 4.30 -0.03
CA ILE A 430 -8.05 5.07 -0.33
C ILE A 430 -8.52 4.88 -1.79
N PHE A 431 -7.58 4.75 -2.74
CA PHE A 431 -7.87 4.43 -4.14
C PHE A 431 -8.18 2.93 -4.35
N PHE A 432 -7.37 2.02 -3.79
CA PHE A 432 -7.59 0.57 -3.92
C PHE A 432 -8.90 0.08 -3.29
N LYS A 433 -9.40 0.76 -2.24
CA LYS A 433 -10.74 0.51 -1.70
C LYS A 433 -11.84 0.75 -2.73
N ALA A 434 -11.66 1.74 -3.61
CA ALA A 434 -12.61 2.11 -4.66
C ALA A 434 -12.43 1.33 -5.98
N GLN A 435 -11.23 0.84 -6.26
CA GLN A 435 -10.84 0.36 -7.60
C GLN A 435 -10.21 -1.04 -7.55
N PHE A 436 -10.72 -1.95 -8.38
CA PHE A 436 -10.05 -3.21 -8.64
C PHE A 436 -8.83 -2.94 -9.54
N THR A 437 -7.65 -3.41 -9.13
CA THR A 437 -6.38 -3.11 -9.82
C THR A 437 -5.64 -4.38 -10.20
N VAL A 438 -5.17 -4.45 -11.45
CA VAL A 438 -4.36 -5.52 -12.03
C VAL A 438 -2.94 -5.02 -12.26
N PHE A 439 -1.96 -5.78 -11.80
CA PHE A 439 -0.53 -5.52 -11.91
C PHE A 439 0.11 -6.58 -12.85
N ASP A 440 0.18 -6.28 -14.14
CA ASP A 440 0.68 -7.20 -15.18
C ASP A 440 2.14 -6.90 -15.49
N MET A 441 3.06 -7.53 -14.76
CA MET A 441 4.50 -7.29 -14.91
C MET A 441 5.04 -7.88 -16.22
N GLU A 442 4.47 -8.98 -16.67
CA GLU A 442 4.84 -9.64 -17.93
C GLU A 442 4.45 -8.82 -19.17
N ALA A 443 3.35 -8.06 -19.12
CA ALA A 443 2.98 -7.11 -20.18
C ALA A 443 3.45 -5.66 -19.92
N GLY A 444 3.96 -5.35 -18.71
CA GLY A 444 4.35 -4.00 -18.29
C GLY A 444 3.18 -3.03 -18.15
N LYS A 445 2.06 -3.47 -17.57
CA LYS A 445 0.78 -2.72 -17.54
C LYS A 445 0.11 -2.69 -16.16
N LEU A 446 -0.65 -1.64 -15.92
CA LEU A 446 -1.66 -1.54 -14.86
C LEU A 446 -3.04 -1.56 -15.49
N GLY A 447 -3.95 -2.37 -14.95
CA GLY A 447 -5.36 -2.41 -15.31
C GLY A 447 -6.24 -1.92 -14.18
N PHE A 448 -7.28 -1.17 -14.50
CA PHE A 448 -8.25 -0.66 -13.50
C PHE A 448 -9.68 -0.97 -13.91
N ALA A 449 -10.54 -1.31 -12.95
CA ALA A 449 -11.98 -1.43 -13.14
C ALA A 449 -12.78 -0.96 -11.88
N PRO A 450 -14.03 -0.49 -12.06
CA PRO A 450 -14.94 -0.24 -10.95
C PRO A 450 -15.29 -1.55 -10.24
N LYS A 451 -15.43 -1.49 -8.93
CA LYS A 451 -15.90 -2.63 -8.12
C LYS A 451 -17.43 -2.71 -8.12
N PRO A 452 -18.04 -3.85 -7.75
CA PRO A 452 -19.45 -3.87 -7.38
C PRO A 452 -19.70 -2.86 -6.24
N GLU A 453 -20.87 -2.22 -6.24
CA GLU A 453 -21.29 -1.38 -5.09
C GLU A 453 -21.29 -2.23 -3.81
N LEU A 454 -20.88 -1.61 -2.69
CA LEU A 454 -20.72 -2.25 -1.37
C LEU A 454 -22.08 -2.59 -0.74
#